data_AF-A0A1C6KW77-F1
#
_entry.id   AF-A0A1C6KW77-F1
#
_cell.length_a   1.000
_cell.length_b   1.000
_cell.length_c   1.000
_cell.angle_alpha   90.00
_cell.angle_beta   90.00
_cell.angle_gamma   90.00
#
_symmetry.space_group_name_H-M   'P 1'
#
loop_
_entity.id
_entity.type
_entity.pdbx_description
1 polymer ?
#
loop_
_entity_poly.entity_id
_entity_poly.type
_entity_poly.pdbx_seq_one_letter_code
_entity_poly.pdbx_strand_id
1 'polypeptide(L)'
;MININKIMKENVSINMNLDVENRGLWEKGNQLGCDTITLTIPVNEISNDIDIDKLENDLHFEASNFTINSNEVKFNIFTGETIFFSSLVSIYEYIEHYVSFLCEKLDRFISESFKLEFDFHMSFMED
;
A
#
# COMPACT_ATOMS: atom_id res chain seq x y z
N MET A 1 11.80 -16.44 0.90
CA MET A 1 10.34 -16.63 0.76
C MET A 1 9.64 -16.07 1.98
N ILE A 2 9.30 -14.80 1.83
CA ILE A 2 8.54 -14.00 2.79
C ILE A 2 7.15 -14.63 3.06
N ASN A 3 6.73 -14.67 4.33
CA ASN A 3 5.44 -15.23 4.73
C ASN A 3 4.32 -14.18 4.65
N ILE A 4 3.56 -14.21 3.56
CA ILE A 4 2.46 -13.27 3.27
C ILE A 4 1.43 -13.21 4.41
N ASN A 5 1.00 -14.35 4.95
CA ASN A 5 0.01 -14.41 6.03
C ASN A 5 0.49 -13.70 7.31
N LYS A 6 1.80 -13.83 7.62
CA LYS A 6 2.40 -13.11 8.74
C LYS A 6 2.43 -11.60 8.47
N ILE A 7 2.82 -11.19 7.26
CA ILE A 7 2.86 -9.77 6.87
C ILE A 7 1.48 -9.13 6.95
N MET A 8 0.47 -9.75 6.35
CA MET A 8 -0.91 -9.28 6.39
C MET A 8 -1.39 -9.02 7.81
N LYS A 9 -0.97 -9.86 8.77
CA LYS A 9 -1.39 -9.78 10.16
C LYS A 9 -0.61 -8.76 11.00
N GLU A 10 0.69 -8.66 10.80
CA GLU A 10 1.59 -7.93 11.71
C GLU A 10 2.06 -6.57 11.15
N ASN A 11 2.00 -6.39 9.83
CA ASN A 11 2.70 -5.29 9.15
C ASN A 11 1.85 -4.51 8.13
N VAL A 12 0.58 -4.85 7.96
CA VAL A 12 -0.35 -4.09 7.13
C VAL A 12 -1.25 -3.22 8.00
N SER A 13 -1.20 -1.92 7.77
CA SER A 13 -2.10 -0.93 8.37
C SER A 13 -3.09 -0.45 7.32
N ILE A 14 -4.36 -0.36 7.71
CA ILE A 14 -5.44 0.13 6.85
C ILE A 14 -5.95 1.42 7.47
N ASN A 15 -5.66 2.54 6.83
CA ASN A 15 -6.15 3.84 7.23
C ASN A 15 -7.42 4.14 6.45
N MET A 16 -8.53 4.28 7.16
CA MET A 16 -9.80 4.67 6.55
C MET A 16 -10.14 6.07 7.03
N ASN A 17 -9.95 7.07 6.17
CA ASN A 17 -10.33 8.46 6.45
C ASN A 17 -11.82 8.64 6.14
N LEU A 18 -12.65 8.27 7.11
CA LEU A 18 -14.11 8.26 6.99
C LEU A 18 -14.70 9.43 7.77
N ASP A 19 -15.47 10.28 7.09
CA ASP A 19 -16.36 11.21 7.78
C ASP A 19 -17.56 10.44 8.34
N VAL A 20 -17.51 10.14 9.64
CA VAL A 20 -18.54 9.38 10.37
C VAL A 20 -19.88 10.11 10.49
N GLU A 21 -19.97 11.39 10.12
CA GLU A 21 -21.25 12.09 10.01
C GLU A 21 -22.04 11.62 8.78
N ASN A 22 -21.37 11.04 7.77
CA ASN A 22 -21.98 10.52 6.57
C ASN A 22 -22.28 9.01 6.70
N ARG A 23 -23.36 8.68 7.42
CA ARG A 23 -23.78 7.31 7.78
C ARG A 23 -24.06 6.38 6.60
N GLY A 24 -24.04 6.88 5.37
CA GLY A 24 -24.34 6.14 4.14
C GLY A 24 -23.14 5.53 3.43
N LEU A 25 -22.03 5.19 4.10
CA LEU A 25 -20.78 4.71 3.47
C LEU A 25 -20.93 3.58 2.43
N TRP A 26 -21.98 2.75 2.55
CA TRP A 26 -22.33 1.68 1.59
C TRP A 26 -23.69 1.90 0.90
N GLU A 27 -24.31 3.07 1.11
CA GLU A 27 -25.49 3.48 0.35
C GLU A 27 -25.10 3.69 -1.13
N LYS A 28 -26.03 3.41 -2.04
CA LYS A 28 -25.80 3.46 -3.49
C LYS A 28 -25.15 4.78 -3.91
N GLY A 29 -23.91 4.71 -4.41
CA GLY A 29 -23.17 5.85 -4.97
C GLY A 29 -21.88 6.19 -4.22
N ASN A 30 -21.72 5.70 -2.98
CA ASN A 30 -20.50 5.94 -2.21
C ASN A 30 -19.45 4.85 -2.49
N GLN A 31 -18.22 5.26 -2.81
CA GLN A 31 -17.08 4.39 -3.04
C GLN A 31 -15.88 4.85 -2.22
N LEU A 32 -15.08 3.88 -1.76
CA LEU A 32 -13.77 4.17 -1.17
C LEU A 32 -12.73 4.20 -2.28
N GLY A 33 -12.00 5.30 -2.39
CA GLY A 33 -10.84 5.42 -3.25
C GLY A 33 -9.57 4.97 -2.51
N CYS A 34 -8.68 4.29 -3.22
CA CYS A 34 -7.29 4.12 -2.82
C CYS A 34 -6.42 4.49 -4.02
N ASP A 35 -5.54 5.44 -3.84
CA ASP A 35 -4.63 5.95 -4.88
C ASP A 35 -3.17 5.96 -4.41
N THR A 36 -2.94 5.87 -3.10
CA THR A 36 -1.62 5.93 -2.48
C THR A 36 -1.41 4.82 -1.46
N ILE A 37 -0.20 4.26 -1.44
CA ILE A 37 0.22 3.19 -0.53
C ILE A 37 1.60 3.55 0.02
N THR A 38 1.74 3.56 1.34
CA THR A 38 3.04 3.82 1.98
C THR A 38 3.75 2.51 2.27
N LEU A 39 4.89 2.26 1.62
CA LEU A 39 5.81 1.17 1.92
C LEU A 39 6.94 1.68 2.81
N THR A 40 7.11 1.08 3.99
CA THR A 40 8.20 1.40 4.92
C THR A 40 9.11 0.20 5.11
N ILE A 41 10.39 0.35 4.80
CA ILE A 41 11.41 -0.69 4.94
C ILE A 41 12.43 -0.23 5.99
N PRO A 42 12.59 -0.94 7.12
CA PRO A 42 13.68 -0.66 8.06
C PRO A 42 15.04 -0.82 7.38
N VAL A 43 15.98 0.09 7.61
CA VAL A 43 17.30 0.05 6.94
C VAL A 43 18.07 -1.24 7.26
N ASN A 44 17.90 -1.80 8.46
CA ASN A 44 18.51 -3.06 8.86
C ASN A 44 17.92 -4.30 8.16
N GLU A 45 16.77 -4.15 7.49
CA GLU A 45 16.14 -5.22 6.71
C GLU A 45 16.59 -5.20 5.24
N ILE A 46 17.33 -4.17 4.83
CA ILE A 46 17.87 -4.06 3.49
C ILE A 46 19.13 -4.92 3.40
N SER A 47 18.99 -6.07 2.75
CA SER A 47 20.04 -7.10 2.67
C SER A 47 21.09 -6.83 1.59
N ASN A 48 20.76 -6.00 0.60
CA ASN A 48 21.60 -5.64 -0.54
C ASN A 48 21.39 -4.17 -0.90
N ASP A 49 22.35 -3.57 -1.61
CA ASP A 49 22.18 -2.24 -2.20
C ASP A 49 20.90 -2.18 -3.04
N ILE A 50 20.04 -1.19 -2.78
CA ILE A 50 18.80 -0.96 -3.52
C ILE A 50 19.05 0.10 -4.57
N ASP A 51 18.85 -0.26 -5.83
CA ASP A 51 18.78 0.67 -6.95
C ASP A 51 17.33 1.19 -7.04
N ILE A 52 17.11 2.43 -6.64
CA ILE A 52 15.78 3.04 -6.55
C ILE A 52 15.12 3.11 -7.93
N ASP A 53 15.85 3.51 -8.97
CA ASP A 53 15.31 3.60 -10.33
C ASP A 53 14.84 2.22 -10.83
N LYS A 54 15.55 1.15 -10.48
CA LYS A 54 15.10 -0.21 -10.80
C LYS A 54 13.88 -0.61 -9.98
N LEU A 55 13.84 -0.25 -8.70
CA LEU A 55 12.71 -0.57 -7.82
C LEU A 55 11.43 0.13 -8.28
N GLU A 56 11.49 1.41 -8.66
CA GLU A 56 10.35 2.14 -9.23
C GLU A 56 9.83 1.46 -10.49
N ASN A 57 10.74 1.06 -11.40
CA ASN A 57 10.38 0.34 -12.63
C ASN A 57 9.75 -1.04 -12.34
N ASP A 58 10.30 -1.79 -11.39
CA ASP A 58 9.82 -3.14 -11.02
C ASP A 58 8.44 -3.12 -10.36
N LEU A 59 8.13 -2.02 -9.68
CA LEU A 59 6.87 -1.79 -8.98
C LEU A 59 5.81 -1.08 -9.84
N HIS A 60 6.16 -0.67 -11.07
CA HIS A 60 5.27 -0.09 -12.06
C HIS A 60 4.41 1.09 -11.55
N PHE A 61 5.00 1.96 -10.72
CA PHE A 61 4.33 3.17 -10.25
C PHE A 61 5.00 4.44 -10.80
N GLU A 62 4.23 5.53 -10.89
CA GLU A 62 4.79 6.85 -11.19
C GLU A 62 5.47 7.42 -9.94
N ALA A 63 6.65 8.02 -10.14
CA ALA A 63 7.59 8.45 -9.11
C ALA A 63 6.90 9.00 -7.87
N SER A 64 6.93 8.16 -6.85
CA SER A 64 6.18 8.35 -5.63
C SER A 64 7.21 8.64 -4.56
N ASN A 65 7.14 9.86 -4.02
CA ASN A 65 8.20 10.43 -3.19
C ASN A 65 8.75 9.40 -2.18
N PHE A 66 10.08 9.29 -2.15
CA PHE A 66 10.75 8.47 -1.14
C PHE A 66 11.49 9.34 -0.13
N THR A 67 11.57 8.86 1.10
CA THR A 67 12.37 9.49 2.16
C THR A 67 13.26 8.45 2.80
N ILE A 68 14.50 8.85 3.09
CA ILE A 68 15.50 8.00 3.74
C ILE A 68 15.93 8.70 5.02
N ASN A 69 15.88 7.97 6.14
CA ASN A 69 16.51 8.38 7.38
C ASN A 69 17.37 7.24 7.94
N SER A 70 17.94 7.42 9.14
CA SER A 70 18.84 6.43 9.75
C SER A 70 18.18 5.09 10.09
N ASN A 71 16.85 5.05 10.17
CA ASN A 71 16.08 3.92 10.67
C ASN A 71 15.29 3.21 9.57
N GLU A 72 14.77 3.96 8.60
CA GLU A 72 13.85 3.46 7.59
C GLU A 72 13.97 4.19 6.25
N VAL A 73 13.57 3.49 5.21
CA VAL A 73 13.27 4.01 3.88
C VAL A 73 11.75 3.94 3.70
N LYS A 74 11.14 5.05 3.29
CA LYS A 74 9.70 5.13 3.01
C LYS A 74 9.45 5.48 1.55
N PHE A 75 8.51 4.79 0.93
CA PHE A 75 8.02 5.04 -0.42
C PHE A 75 6.53 5.33 -0.36
N ASN A 76 6.09 6.46 -0.90
CA ASN A 76 4.67 6.82 -0.95
C ASN A 76 4.09 6.50 -2.32
N ILE A 77 3.86 5.22 -2.61
CA ILE A 77 3.54 4.65 -3.92
C ILE A 77 2.20 5.17 -4.46
N PHE A 78 2.19 5.83 -5.61
CA PHE A 78 0.97 6.17 -6.34
C PHE A 78 0.60 5.03 -7.29
N THR A 79 -0.64 4.53 -7.21
CA THR A 79 -1.09 3.36 -7.99
C THR A 79 -1.36 3.67 -9.47
N GLY A 80 -1.16 4.91 -9.92
CA GLY A 80 -1.41 5.38 -11.29
C GLY A 80 -2.84 5.86 -11.53
N GLU A 81 -3.80 5.28 -10.80
CA GLU A 81 -5.21 5.68 -10.80
C GLU A 81 -5.84 5.47 -9.42
N THR A 82 -6.90 6.22 -9.13
CA THR A 82 -7.73 5.96 -7.94
C THR A 82 -8.57 4.71 -8.18
N ILE A 83 -8.35 3.68 -7.37
CA ILE A 83 -9.12 2.45 -7.42
C ILE A 83 -10.31 2.58 -6.48
N PHE A 84 -11.51 2.36 -7.01
CA PHE A 84 -12.76 2.49 -6.27
C PHE A 84 -13.28 1.15 -5.78
N PHE A 85 -13.64 1.09 -4.50
CA PHE A 85 -14.15 -0.10 -3.84
C PHE A 85 -15.57 0.12 -3.31
N SER A 86 -16.42 -0.88 -3.53
CA SER A 86 -17.82 -0.90 -3.10
C SER A 86 -18.11 -1.96 -2.02
N SER A 87 -17.08 -2.67 -1.53
CA SER A 87 -17.22 -3.57 -0.39
C SER A 87 -15.90 -3.74 0.40
N LEU A 88 -16.01 -4.13 1.67
CA LEU A 88 -14.84 -4.55 2.47
C LEU A 88 -14.15 -5.78 1.85
N VAL A 89 -14.90 -6.71 1.25
CA VAL A 89 -14.33 -7.92 0.62
C VAL A 89 -13.37 -7.53 -0.51
N SER A 90 -13.79 -6.62 -1.40
CA SER A 90 -12.92 -6.13 -2.48
C SER A 90 -11.68 -5.38 -1.98
N ILE A 91 -11.79 -4.69 -0.83
CA ILE A 91 -10.63 -4.05 -0.19
C ILE A 91 -9.64 -5.12 0.29
N TYR A 92 -10.11 -6.16 0.98
CA TYR A 92 -9.25 -7.24 1.43
C TYR A 92 -8.58 -7.99 0.28
N GLU A 93 -9.33 -8.31 -0.79
CA GLU A 93 -8.79 -8.97 -1.98
C GLU A 93 -7.70 -8.12 -2.65
N TYR A 94 -7.92 -6.81 -2.75
CA TYR A 94 -6.94 -5.87 -3.28
C TYR A 94 -5.66 -5.82 -2.44
N ILE A 95 -5.79 -5.68 -1.12
CA ILE A 95 -4.66 -5.64 -0.19
C ILE A 95 -3.86 -6.95 -0.27
N GLU A 96 -4.52 -8.11 -0.25
CA GLU A 96 -3.86 -9.42 -0.32
C GLU A 96 -3.09 -9.58 -1.64
N HIS A 97 -3.70 -9.18 -2.76
CA HIS A 97 -3.05 -9.19 -4.07
C HIS A 97 -1.83 -8.28 -4.10
N TYR A 98 -1.96 -7.04 -3.62
CA TYR A 98 -0.89 -6.05 -3.66
C TYR A 98 0.27 -6.41 -2.72
N VAL A 99 -0.03 -6.94 -1.53
CA VAL A 99 0.99 -7.46 -0.60
C VAL A 99 1.76 -8.61 -1.25
N SER A 100 1.06 -9.53 -1.92
CA SER A 100 1.69 -10.65 -2.63
C SER A 100 2.62 -10.16 -3.75
N PHE A 101 2.16 -9.20 -4.55
CA PHE A 101 2.96 -8.55 -5.59
C PHE A 101 4.22 -7.90 -5.03
N LEU A 102 4.09 -7.10 -3.96
CA LEU A 102 5.25 -6.46 -3.33
C LEU A 102 6.22 -7.47 -2.72
N CYS A 103 5.73 -8.54 -2.09
CA CYS A 103 6.60 -9.59 -1.56
C CYS A 103 7.44 -10.24 -2.66
N GLU A 104 6.86 -10.52 -3.83
CA GLU A 104 7.58 -11.11 -4.96
C GLU A 104 8.72 -10.20 -5.44
N LYS A 105 8.47 -8.90 -5.51
CA LYS A 105 9.45 -7.91 -5.96
C LYS A 105 10.53 -7.64 -4.91
N LEU A 106 10.15 -7.61 -3.63
CA LEU A 106 11.01 -7.25 -2.52
C LEU A 106 11.83 -8.43 -1.94
N ASP A 107 11.48 -9.69 -2.19
CA ASP A 107 12.20 -10.89 -1.69
C ASP A 107 13.69 -10.92 -2.12
N ARG A 108 14.07 -10.12 -3.12
CA ARG A 108 15.47 -9.97 -3.57
C ARG A 108 16.28 -8.93 -2.78
N PHE A 109 15.59 -8.04 -2.07
CA PHE A 109 16.18 -6.85 -1.44
C PHE A 109 16.00 -6.84 0.08
N ILE A 110 14.90 -7.40 0.58
CA ILE A 110 14.50 -7.36 1.99
C ILE A 110 14.72 -8.72 2.66
N SER A 111 15.30 -8.73 3.86
CA SER A 111 15.60 -9.94 4.63
C SER A 111 14.37 -10.57 5.27
N GLU A 112 13.57 -9.81 6.03
CA GLU A 112 12.47 -10.39 6.81
C GLU A 112 11.19 -9.56 6.82
N SER A 113 11.29 -8.22 6.95
CA SER A 113 10.09 -7.41 7.18
C SER A 113 10.09 -6.02 6.56
N PHE A 114 8.88 -5.57 6.23
CA PHE A 114 8.52 -4.21 5.83
C PHE A 114 7.09 -3.94 6.30
N LYS A 115 6.68 -2.68 6.34
CA LYS A 115 5.31 -2.27 6.65
C LYS A 115 4.62 -1.65 5.44
N LEU A 116 3.32 -1.85 5.38
CA LEU A 116 2.44 -1.25 4.38
C LEU A 116 1.32 -0.47 5.05
N GLU A 117 1.03 0.71 4.53
CA GLU A 117 -0.13 1.51 4.93
C GLU A 117 -0.95 1.82 3.68
N PHE A 118 -2.22 1.41 3.70
CA PHE A 118 -3.17 1.73 2.63
C PHE A 118 -4.08 2.85 3.10
N ASP A 119 -4.08 3.96 2.39
CA ASP A 119 -4.87 5.15 2.72
C ASP A 119 -6.15 5.19 1.88
N PHE A 120 -7.25 4.74 2.47
CA PHE A 120 -8.58 4.79 1.86
C PHE A 120 -9.28 6.10 2.22
N HIS A 121 -9.86 6.74 1.21
CA HIS A 121 -10.60 7.98 1.35
C HIS A 121 -11.98 7.89 0.70
N MET A 122 -12.92 8.71 1.17
CA MET A 122 -14.23 8.83 0.55
C MET A 122 -14.11 9.55 -0.79
N SER A 123 -14.65 8.95 -1.84
CA SER A 123 -14.88 9.61 -3.13
C SER A 123 -16.37 9.69 -3.40
N PHE A 124 -16.83 10.90 -3.71
CA PHE A 124 -18.21 11.15 -4.14
C PHE A 124 -18.19 11.24 -5.67
N MET A 125 -18.97 10.41 -6.34
CA MET A 125 -19.29 10.72 -7.75
C MET A 125 -20.15 11.99 -7.73
N GLU A 126 -19.64 13.08 -8.28
CA GLU A 126 -20.49 14.21 -8.66
C GLU A 126 -21.41 13.72 -9.80
N ASP A 127 -22.73 13.83 -9.59
CA ASP A 127 -23.77 13.54 -10.60
C ASP A 127 -23.63 14.41 -11.86
#